data_AF-A0A183F8M0-F1
#
_entry.id   AF-A0A183F8M0-F1
#
_cell.length_a   1.000
_cell.length_b   1.000
_cell.length_c   1.000
_cell.angle_alpha   90.00
_cell.angle_beta   90.00
_cell.angle_gamma   90.00
#
_symmetry.space_group_name_H-M   'P 1'
#
loop_
_entity.id
_entity.type
_entity.pdbx_description
1 polymer ?
#
loop_
_entity_poly.entity_id
_entity_poly.type
_entity_poly.pdbx_seq_one_letter_code
_entity_poly.pdbx_strand_id
1 'polypeptide(L)'
;MVKPASEFEVELNGYIIDTRALPTDICHYRIAFTKVTEKKQRDLTRGQKQDFAVQLRRRVCMSLFNTLMKKNEQLFPKSEKFAFIYDCGNSLYTKRQLPIEAGDGILRLELLPVGVICCVS
;
A
#
# COMPACT_ATOMS: atom_id res chain seq x y z
N MET A 1 -51.33 20.41 -22.07
CA MET A 1 -50.50 20.27 -20.85
C MET A 1 -49.45 19.20 -21.12
N VAL A 2 -48.17 19.57 -21.14
CA VAL A 2 -47.07 18.61 -21.31
C VAL A 2 -46.69 18.09 -19.93
N LYS A 3 -46.76 16.78 -19.71
CA LYS A 3 -46.30 16.16 -18.46
C LYS A 3 -44.78 16.32 -18.37
N PRO A 4 -44.21 16.78 -17.24
CA PRO A 4 -42.78 16.84 -17.07
C PRO A 4 -42.19 15.42 -17.14
N ALA A 5 -41.05 15.28 -17.80
CA ALA A 5 -40.30 14.04 -17.82
C ALA A 5 -39.80 13.73 -16.40
N SER A 6 -40.06 12.51 -15.91
CA SER A 6 -39.66 12.07 -14.57
C SER A 6 -38.20 11.66 -14.51
N GLU A 7 -37.59 11.35 -15.66
CA GLU A 7 -36.21 10.87 -15.79
C GLU A 7 -35.61 11.39 -17.10
N PHE A 8 -34.29 11.55 -17.12
CA PHE A 8 -33.52 11.88 -18.31
C PHE A 8 -32.15 11.21 -18.24
N GLU A 9 -31.63 10.79 -19.38
CA GLU A 9 -30.32 10.16 -19.46
C GLU A 9 -29.21 11.18 -19.23
N VAL A 10 -28.23 10.81 -18.41
CA VAL A 10 -27.05 11.63 -18.12
C VAL A 10 -25.82 10.81 -18.49
N GLU A 11 -25.02 11.35 -19.40
CA GLU A 11 -23.69 10.80 -19.68
C GLU A 11 -22.74 11.21 -18.55
N LEU A 12 -22.17 10.20 -17.90
CA LEU A 12 -21.20 10.38 -16.82
C LEU A 12 -19.82 10.01 -17.34
N ASN A 13 -18.77 10.62 -16.78
CA ASN A 13 -17.38 10.20 -16.97
C ASN A 13 -17.06 8.92 -16.18
N GLY A 14 -17.98 7.95 -16.19
CA GLY A 14 -17.87 6.67 -15.53
C GLY A 14 -17.29 5.61 -16.47
N TYR A 15 -16.53 4.68 -15.90
CA TYR A 15 -16.00 3.53 -16.62
C TYR A 15 -16.61 2.25 -16.05
N ILE A 16 -17.08 1.37 -16.94
CA ILE A 16 -17.50 0.03 -16.55
C ILE A 16 -16.25 -0.83 -16.49
N ILE A 17 -15.97 -1.41 -15.32
CA ILE A 17 -14.85 -2.33 -15.12
C ILE A 17 -15.34 -3.75 -15.36
N ASP A 18 -14.71 -4.46 -16.29
CA ASP A 18 -14.94 -5.90 -16.47
C ASP A 18 -14.30 -6.68 -15.33
N THR A 19 -15.14 -7.29 -14.49
CA THR A 19 -14.70 -8.03 -13.31
C THR A 19 -14.51 -9.52 -13.56
N ARG A 20 -14.83 -10.03 -14.77
CA ARG A 20 -14.81 -11.47 -15.07
C ARG A 20 -13.42 -12.09 -15.01
N ALA A 21 -12.37 -11.29 -15.28
CA ALA A 21 -10.98 -11.71 -15.24
C ALA A 21 -10.27 -11.35 -13.92
N LEU A 22 -11.01 -10.96 -12.87
CA LEU A 22 -10.41 -10.66 -11.59
C LEU A 22 -9.86 -11.93 -10.92
N PRO A 23 -8.72 -11.84 -10.22
CA PRO A 23 -8.23 -12.94 -9.41
C PRO A 23 -9.28 -13.33 -8.36
N THR A 24 -9.51 -14.63 -8.21
CA THR A 24 -10.40 -15.19 -7.17
C THR A 24 -9.80 -15.01 -5.78
N ASP A 25 -8.47 -15.08 -5.69
CA ASP A 25 -7.73 -15.07 -4.44
C ASP A 25 -6.70 -13.94 -4.43
N ILE A 26 -6.78 -13.11 -3.40
CA ILE A 26 -5.82 -12.03 -3.11
C ILE A 26 -5.34 -12.25 -1.69
N CYS A 27 -4.02 -12.36 -1.52
CA CYS A 27 -3.44 -12.41 -0.19
C CYS A 27 -3.40 -11.01 0.42
N HIS A 28 -3.81 -10.91 1.68
CA HIS A 28 -3.76 -9.68 2.47
C HIS A 28 -2.76 -9.84 3.61
N TYR A 29 -1.81 -8.92 3.68
CA TYR A 29 -0.79 -8.86 4.73
C TYR A 29 -0.89 -7.54 5.47
N ARG A 30 -0.71 -7.60 6.79
CA ARG A 30 -0.53 -6.41 7.60
C ARG A 30 0.94 -5.98 7.57
N ILE A 31 1.20 -4.76 7.12
CA ILE A 31 2.54 -4.16 7.12
C ILE A 31 2.66 -3.12 8.24
N ALA A 32 3.83 -3.07 8.87
CA ALA A 32 4.17 -2.07 9.87
C ALA A 32 5.60 -1.56 9.63
N PHE A 33 5.75 -0.26 9.39
CA PHE A 33 7.04 0.40 9.35
C PHE A 33 7.40 0.87 10.75
N THR A 34 8.51 0.36 11.28
CA THR A 34 8.90 0.67 12.65
C THR A 34 10.26 1.34 12.69
N LYS A 35 10.31 2.53 13.28
CA LYS A 35 11.58 3.19 13.63
C LYS A 35 12.08 2.60 14.95
N VAL A 36 13.24 1.98 14.89
CA VAL A 36 13.96 1.49 16.07
C VAL A 36 15.06 2.51 16.41
N THR A 37 15.09 2.96 17.65
CA THR A 37 16.21 3.71 18.23
C THR A 37 16.69 2.98 19.48
N GLU A 38 17.89 3.29 19.96
CA GLU A 38 18.47 2.67 21.17
C GLU A 38 17.53 2.67 22.39
N LYS A 39 16.64 3.67 22.46
CA LYS A 39 15.77 3.89 23.62
C LYS A 39 14.31 3.53 23.37
N LYS A 40 13.85 3.49 22.11
CA LYS A 40 12.41 3.38 21.78
C LYS A 40 12.15 2.73 20.42
N GLN A 41 11.00 2.06 20.33
CA GLN A 41 10.41 1.57 19.10
C GLN A 41 9.15 2.40 18.78
N ARG A 42 9.04 2.91 17.54
CA ARG A 42 7.89 3.71 17.11
C ARG A 42 7.33 3.23 15.77
N ASP A 43 6.06 2.86 15.76
CA ASP A 43 5.31 2.57 14.53
C ASP A 43 5.05 3.87 13.74
N LEU A 44 5.51 3.90 12.50
CA LEU A 44 5.40 5.02 11.55
C LEU A 44 4.09 4.98 10.75
N THR A 45 3.42 3.82 10.70
CA THR A 45 2.10 3.68 10.06
C THR A 45 1.01 4.34 10.92
N ARG A 46 1.29 4.55 12.21
CA ARG A 46 0.40 5.18 13.19
C ARG A 46 0.90 6.59 13.58
N GLY A 47 -0.03 7.47 13.93
CA GLY A 47 0.28 8.88 14.22
C GLY A 47 -0.96 9.76 14.20
N GLN A 48 -0.79 11.05 14.45
CA GLN A 48 -1.89 12.02 14.63
C GLN A 48 -2.89 11.98 13.47
N LYS A 49 -4.18 12.13 13.80
CA LYS A 49 -5.31 12.07 12.83
C LYS A 49 -5.48 13.36 12.01
N GLN A 50 -4.54 14.30 12.08
CA GLN A 50 -4.61 15.55 11.30
C GLN A 50 -4.25 15.30 9.83
N ASP A 51 -5.03 15.84 8.89
CA ASP A 51 -4.95 15.52 7.47
C ASP A 51 -3.58 15.81 6.83
N PHE A 52 -2.96 16.95 7.16
CA PHE A 52 -1.62 17.27 6.66
C PHE A 52 -0.57 16.24 7.11
N ALA A 53 -0.64 15.83 8.38
CA ALA A 53 0.24 14.80 8.94
C ALA A 53 -0.06 13.41 8.33
N VAL A 54 -1.31 13.14 7.92
CA VAL A 54 -1.68 11.91 7.20
C VAL A 54 -1.01 11.85 5.83
N GLN A 55 -1.11 12.91 5.02
CA GLN A 55 -0.52 12.89 3.67
C GLN A 55 1.00 12.80 3.69
N LEU A 56 1.66 13.54 4.60
CA LEU A 56 3.10 13.45 4.76
C LEU A 56 3.54 12.04 5.17
N ARG A 57 2.85 11.43 6.14
CA ARG A 57 3.12 10.05 6.56
C ARG A 57 2.91 9.05 5.43
N ARG A 58 1.85 9.18 4.64
CA ARG A 58 1.60 8.31 3.47
C ARG A 58 2.74 8.40 2.45
N ARG A 59 3.22 9.61 2.15
CA ARG A 59 4.41 9.82 1.30
C ARG A 59 5.65 9.11 1.84
N VAL A 60 5.91 9.27 3.14
CA VAL A 60 7.05 8.61 3.80
C VAL A 60 6.92 7.09 3.75
N CYS A 61 5.75 6.53 4.09
CA CYS A 61 5.56 5.08 4.08
C CYS A 61 5.64 4.50 2.66
N MET A 62 5.15 5.21 1.65
CA MET A 62 5.31 4.81 0.25
C MET A 62 6.78 4.83 -0.18
N SER A 63 7.56 5.82 0.23
CA SER A 63 9.01 5.85 -0.03
C SER A 63 9.74 4.67 0.64
N LEU A 64 9.40 4.36 1.88
CA LEU A 64 9.92 3.19 2.61
C LEU A 64 9.53 1.88 1.92
N PHE A 65 8.27 1.74 1.49
CA PHE A 65 7.80 0.57 0.75
C PHE A 65 8.53 0.40 -0.59
N ASN A 66 8.71 1.48 -1.35
CA ASN A 66 9.47 1.42 -2.60
C ASN A 66 10.94 1.04 -2.37
N THR A 67 11.55 1.55 -1.31
CA THR A 67 12.92 1.17 -0.91
C THR A 67 12.98 -0.30 -0.52
N LEU A 68 11.99 -0.78 0.23
CA LEU A 68 11.84 -2.18 0.63
C LEU A 68 11.79 -3.11 -0.59
N MET A 69 10.91 -2.81 -1.56
CA MET A 69 10.81 -3.62 -2.78
C MET A 69 12.13 -3.64 -3.55
N LYS A 70 12.81 -2.49 -3.68
CA LYS A 70 14.10 -2.40 -4.37
C LYS A 70 15.22 -3.18 -3.69
N LYS A 71 15.28 -3.18 -2.35
CA LYS A 71 16.35 -3.88 -1.61
C LYS A 71 16.11 -5.40 -1.54
N ASN A 72 14.88 -5.86 -1.76
CA ASN A 72 14.49 -7.25 -1.60
C ASN A 72 13.93 -7.80 -2.91
N GLU A 73 14.68 -7.68 -4.02
CA GLU A 73 14.22 -8.10 -5.35
C GLU A 73 13.89 -9.60 -5.43
N GLN A 74 14.51 -10.42 -4.57
CA GLN A 74 14.18 -11.85 -4.47
C GLN A 74 12.74 -12.08 -3.98
N LEU A 75 12.23 -11.19 -3.11
CA LEU A 75 10.86 -11.24 -2.62
C LEU A 75 9.90 -10.41 -3.48
N PHE A 76 10.38 -9.28 -4.01
CA PHE A 76 9.61 -8.33 -4.83
C PHE A 76 10.30 -8.11 -6.19
N PRO A 77 10.19 -9.06 -7.14
CA PRO A 77 10.78 -8.94 -8.46
C PRO A 77 10.23 -7.70 -9.18
N LYS A 78 11.11 -6.95 -9.85
CA LYS A 78 10.73 -5.76 -10.63
C LYS A 78 9.72 -6.09 -11.74
N SER A 79 9.80 -7.30 -12.32
CA SER A 79 8.84 -7.80 -13.32
C SER A 79 7.40 -7.87 -12.78
N GLU A 80 7.22 -7.93 -11.47
CA GLU A 80 5.94 -8.08 -10.79
C GLU A 80 5.56 -6.83 -9.99
N LYS A 81 6.10 -5.65 -10.31
CA LYS A 81 5.84 -4.42 -9.55
C LYS A 81 4.35 -4.14 -9.29
N PHE A 82 3.49 -4.44 -10.26
CA PHE A 82 2.03 -4.22 -10.15
C PHE A 82 1.28 -5.36 -9.46
N ALA A 83 1.97 -6.43 -9.06
CA ALA A 83 1.41 -7.52 -8.26
C ALA A 83 1.38 -7.22 -6.76
N PHE A 84 1.92 -6.06 -6.33
CA PHE A 84 1.98 -5.63 -4.94
C PHE A 84 1.29 -4.28 -4.79
N ILE A 85 0.18 -4.25 -4.07
CA ILE A 85 -0.60 -3.03 -3.83
C ILE A 85 -0.49 -2.68 -2.35
N TYR A 86 0.17 -1.58 -2.05
CA TYR A 86 0.28 -1.02 -0.70
C TYR A 86 -0.62 0.21 -0.55
N ASP A 87 -1.44 0.25 0.49
CA ASP A 87 -2.44 1.30 0.73
C ASP A 87 -1.89 2.58 1.37
N CYS A 88 -0.56 2.72 1.50
CA CYS A 88 0.10 3.78 2.28
C CYS A 88 -0.24 3.79 3.78
N GLY A 89 -0.92 2.77 4.28
CA GLY A 89 -1.29 2.58 5.68
C GLY A 89 -0.65 1.32 6.25
N ASN A 90 -1.44 0.27 6.42
CA ASN A 90 -1.02 -0.97 7.05
C ASN A 90 -1.43 -2.21 6.26
N SER A 91 -1.88 -2.07 5.01
CA SER A 91 -2.33 -3.19 4.19
C SER A 91 -1.48 -3.34 2.94
N LEU A 92 -0.99 -4.56 2.74
CA LEU A 92 -0.37 -5.01 1.50
C LEU A 92 -1.24 -6.10 0.89
N TYR A 93 -1.62 -5.91 -0.36
CA TYR A 93 -2.36 -6.88 -1.16
C TYR A 93 -1.46 -7.44 -2.24
N THR A 94 -1.55 -8.74 -2.49
CA THR A 94 -0.78 -9.38 -3.56
C THR A 94 -1.49 -10.59 -4.13
N LYS A 95 -1.20 -10.90 -5.39
CA LYS A 95 -1.73 -12.07 -6.10
C LYS A 95 -1.07 -13.38 -5.67
N ARG A 96 0.13 -13.34 -5.09
CA ARG A 96 0.88 -14.53 -4.69
C ARG A 96 1.19 -14.53 -3.21
N GLN A 97 1.29 -15.72 -2.64
CA GLN A 97 1.72 -15.86 -1.26
C GLN A 97 3.20 -15.46 -1.13
N LEU A 98 3.52 -14.65 -0.13
CA LEU A 98 4.91 -14.37 0.23
C LEU A 98 5.47 -15.59 0.98
N PRO A 99 6.75 -15.94 0.79
CA PRO A 99 7.39 -17.05 1.49
C PRO A 99 7.67 -16.66 2.94
N ILE A 100 6.62 -16.53 3.73
CA ILE A 100 6.70 -16.26 5.17
C ILE A 100 6.77 -17.63 5.85
N GLU A 101 7.88 -17.94 6.52
CA GLU A 101 7.99 -19.21 7.25
C GLU A 101 6.89 -19.33 8.31
N ALA A 102 6.31 -20.52 8.38
CA ALA A 102 5.21 -20.90 9.26
C ALA A 102 5.70 -21.07 10.72
N GLY A 103 6.16 -19.97 11.33
CA GLY A 103 6.36 -19.86 12.77
C GLY A 103 5.34 -18.87 13.34
N ASP A 104 5.70 -17.59 13.33
CA ASP A 104 4.86 -16.48 13.80
C ASP A 104 4.07 -15.77 12.69
N GLY A 105 4.27 -16.14 11.41
CA GLY A 105 3.60 -15.51 10.27
C GLY A 105 4.00 -14.04 10.04
N ILE A 106 5.14 -13.60 10.58
CA ILE A 106 5.64 -12.23 10.45
C ILE A 106 6.94 -12.21 9.66
N LEU A 107 6.92 -11.58 8.48
CA LEU A 107 8.12 -11.25 7.71
C LEU A 107 8.72 -9.94 8.20
N ARG A 108 9.92 -9.98 8.79
CA ARG A 108 10.66 -8.77 9.21
C ARG A 108 11.77 -8.49 8.22
N LEU A 109 11.76 -7.28 7.67
CA LEU A 109 12.75 -6.81 6.71
C LEU A 109 13.39 -5.52 7.23
N GLU A 110 14.71 -5.54 7.36
CA GLU A 110 15.47 -4.41 7.90
C GLU A 110 15.85 -3.41 6.81
N LEU A 111 15.46 -2.15 7.00
CA LEU A 111 15.88 -1.04 6.16
C LEU A 111 17.04 -0.32 6.85
N LEU A 112 18.26 -0.78 6.62
CA LEU A 112 19.46 -0.08 7.10
C LEU A 112 19.54 1.32 6.47
N PRO A 113 20.05 2.34 7.22
CA PRO A 113 19.96 3.77 6.88
C PRO A 113 20.68 4.21 5.61
N VAL A 114 21.30 3.30 4.86
CA VAL A 114 21.89 3.62 3.57
C VAL A 114 20.78 3.90 2.55
N GLY A 115 20.52 5.19 2.32
CA GLY A 115 19.77 5.67 1.15
C GLY A 115 18.26 5.92 1.31
N VAL A 116 17.71 6.05 2.52
CA VAL A 116 16.30 6.52 2.66
C VAL A 116 16.25 8.03 2.43
N ILE A 117 16.20 8.44 1.16
CA ILE A 117 15.96 9.83 0.79
C ILE A 117 14.45 10.07 0.88
N CYS A 118 13.99 10.61 2.01
CA CYS A 118 12.66 11.21 2.09
C CYS A 118 12.76 12.65 1.57
N CYS A 119 12.55 12.85 0.27
CA CYS A 119 12.33 14.20 -0.25
C CYS A 119 10.98 14.69 0.27
N VAL A 120 11.02 15.53 1.31
CA VAL A 120 9.87 16.31 1.74
C VAL A 120 9.99 17.66 1.04
N SER A 121 9.55 17.72 -0.22
CA SER A 121 9.24 18.98 -0.91
C SER A 121 7.77 19.32 -0.73
#